data_AF-A0A2K9NLF8-F1
#
_entry.id   AF-A0A2K9NLF8-F1
#
_cell.length_a   1.000
_cell.length_b   1.000
_cell.length_c   1.000
_cell.angle_alpha   90.00
_cell.angle_beta   90.00
_cell.angle_gamma   90.00
#
_symmetry.space_group_name_H-M   'P 1'
#
loop_
_entity.id
_entity.type
_entity.pdbx_description
1 polymer ?
#
loop_
_entity_poly.entity_id
_entity_poly.type
_entity_poly.pdbx_seq_one_letter_code
_entity_poly.pdbx_strand_id
1 'polypeptide(L)'
;METRLSRRTLFARPDPVRSPLAMISANCLAEKGAYCRTCADACLEGVIRFHLLPRGRARADVDTDRCNGCGDCLPPCPVNAIRLSGTMEETHGQ
;
A
#
# COMPACT_ATOMS: atom_id res chain seq x y z
N MET A 1 36.58 20.30 27.49
CA MET A 1 35.76 19.35 28.29
C MET A 1 34.44 19.12 27.57
N GLU A 2 34.58 18.72 26.30
CA GLU A 2 33.79 17.79 25.51
C GLU A 2 33.07 16.75 26.40
N THR A 3 31.82 16.34 26.20
CA THR A 3 31.03 16.32 24.96
C THR A 3 29.57 16.26 25.39
N ARG A 4 28.78 17.29 25.09
CA ARG A 4 27.33 17.33 25.35
C ARG A 4 26.56 16.51 24.29
N LEU A 5 27.05 15.33 23.94
CA LEU A 5 26.39 14.44 22.99
C LEU A 5 25.27 13.69 23.73
N SER A 6 24.15 14.39 23.86
CA SER A 6 22.91 13.88 24.44
C SER A 6 22.45 12.65 23.65
N ARG A 7 22.47 11.46 24.28
CA ARG A 7 21.94 10.17 23.74
C ARG A 7 20.47 10.24 23.29
N ARG A 8 19.78 11.38 23.49
CA ARG A 8 18.40 11.62 23.07
C ARG A 8 18.24 11.88 21.57
N THR A 9 19.27 12.33 20.85
CA THR A 9 19.18 12.56 19.39
C THR A 9 19.37 11.30 18.55
N LEU A 10 19.87 10.19 19.12
CA LEU A 10 19.97 8.91 18.41
C LEU A 10 18.61 8.21 18.22
N PHE A 11 17.56 8.64 18.95
CA PHE A 11 16.18 8.18 18.80
C PHE A 11 15.27 9.23 18.16
N ALA A 12 15.84 10.23 17.48
CA ALA A 12 15.05 11.07 16.59
C ALA A 12 14.57 10.16 15.46
N ARG A 13 13.33 9.67 15.58
CA ARG A 13 12.64 8.96 14.52
C ARG A 13 12.63 9.91 13.32
N PRO A 14 13.35 9.60 12.22
CA PRO A 14 13.40 10.50 11.08
C PRO A 14 11.96 10.83 10.67
N ASP A 15 11.72 12.11 10.47
CA ASP A 15 10.47 12.65 9.95
C ASP A 15 10.03 11.86 8.70
N PRO A 16 8.74 11.53 8.58
CA PRO A 16 8.28 10.66 7.51
C PRO A 16 8.29 11.46 6.21
N VAL A 17 9.35 11.28 5.41
CA VAL A 17 9.18 11.35 3.95
C VAL A 17 8.04 10.38 3.66
N ARG A 18 6.84 10.91 3.40
CA ARG A 18 5.62 10.11 3.27
C ARG A 18 5.84 9.16 2.10
N SER A 19 5.97 7.87 2.40
CA SER A 19 5.98 6.85 1.38
C SER A 19 4.71 6.94 0.52
N PRO A 20 4.79 6.61 -0.77
CA PRO A 20 3.61 6.52 -1.61
C PRO A 20 2.61 5.53 -1.02
N LEU A 21 1.34 5.91 -0.90
CA LEU A 21 0.29 5.03 -0.38
C LEU A 21 -0.39 4.29 -1.52
N ALA A 22 -0.72 3.02 -1.30
CA ALA A 22 -1.54 2.25 -2.24
C ALA A 22 -3.00 2.67 -2.16
N MET A 23 -3.59 2.97 -3.32
CA MET A 23 -4.98 3.38 -3.48
C MET A 23 -5.68 2.39 -4.40
N ILE A 24 -6.85 1.91 -3.98
CA ILE A 24 -7.65 0.95 -4.74
C ILE A 24 -8.88 1.67 -5.30
N SER A 25 -9.09 1.51 -6.61
CA SER A 25 -10.18 2.17 -7.35
C SER A 25 -11.42 1.28 -7.48
N ALA A 26 -12.54 1.92 -7.87
CA ALA A 26 -13.84 1.27 -8.09
C ALA A 26 -13.87 0.22 -9.23
N ASN A 27 -12.76 0.08 -9.97
CA ASN A 27 -12.57 -0.96 -10.98
C ASN A 27 -12.12 -2.32 -10.38
N CYS A 28 -11.98 -2.40 -9.04
CA CYS A 28 -11.62 -3.65 -8.38
C CYS A 28 -12.65 -4.76 -8.69
N LEU A 29 -12.17 -5.92 -9.12
CA LEU A 29 -13.01 -7.09 -9.43
C LEU A 29 -13.88 -7.52 -8.23
N ALA A 30 -13.36 -7.35 -7.01
CA ALA A 30 -14.09 -7.63 -5.78
C ALA A 30 -15.36 -6.76 -5.64
N GLU A 31 -15.31 -5.50 -6.09
CA GLU A 31 -16.49 -4.62 -6.09
C GLU A 31 -17.49 -4.98 -7.20
N LYS A 32 -17.06 -5.78 -8.19
CA LYS A 32 -17.91 -6.34 -9.24
C LYS A 32 -18.46 -7.74 -8.89
N GLY A 33 -18.12 -8.28 -7.73
CA GLY A 33 -18.62 -9.59 -7.26
C GLY A 33 -17.72 -10.78 -7.63
N ALA A 34 -16.54 -10.53 -8.20
CA ALA A 34 -15.56 -11.59 -8.44
C ALA A 34 -14.61 -11.72 -7.24
N TYR A 35 -14.37 -12.94 -6.78
CA TYR A 35 -13.45 -13.20 -5.67
C TYR A 35 -11.99 -13.05 -6.15
N CYS A 36 -11.46 -11.83 -6.07
CA CYS A 36 -10.08 -11.49 -6.40
C CYS A 36 -9.38 -10.93 -5.15
N ARG A 37 -8.25 -11.54 -4.76
CA ARG A 37 -7.45 -11.14 -3.59
C ARG A 37 -5.93 -11.14 -3.84
N THR A 38 -5.52 -11.18 -5.10
CA THR A 38 -4.11 -11.35 -5.48
C THR A 38 -3.23 -10.21 -4.99
N CYS A 39 -3.75 -8.98 -4.94
CA CYS A 39 -3.02 -7.85 -4.37
C CYS A 39 -2.78 -7.98 -2.87
N ALA A 40 -3.74 -8.53 -2.12
CA ALA A 40 -3.56 -8.79 -0.68
C ALA A 40 -2.62 -9.96 -0.44
N ASP A 41 -2.63 -10.97 -1.31
CA ASP A 41 -1.71 -12.10 -1.25
C ASP A 41 -0.25 -11.68 -1.51
N ALA A 42 -0.04 -10.80 -2.50
CA ALA A 42 1.27 -10.24 -2.81
C ALA A 42 1.75 -9.20 -1.77
N CYS A 43 0.86 -8.67 -0.94
CA CYS A 43 1.21 -7.66 0.04
C CYS A 43 1.84 -8.31 1.28
N LEU A 44 3.18 -8.30 1.36
CA LEU A 44 3.93 -8.86 2.48
C LEU A 44 3.58 -8.23 3.83
N GLU A 45 3.30 -6.92 3.85
CA GLU A 45 2.89 -6.22 5.08
C GLU A 45 1.47 -6.59 5.54
N GLY A 46 0.67 -7.22 4.67
CA GLY A 46 -0.71 -7.63 4.95
C GLY A 46 -1.65 -6.45 5.19
N VAL A 47 -1.39 -5.29 4.56
CA VAL A 47 -2.15 -4.06 4.80
C VAL A 47 -3.45 -3.96 3.98
N ILE A 48 -3.61 -4.82 2.98
CA ILE A 48 -4.79 -4.83 2.12
C ILE A 48 -5.84 -5.80 2.70
N ARG A 49 -7.00 -5.27 3.09
CA ARG A 49 -8.09 -6.03 3.71
C ARG A 49 -9.32 -6.02 2.81
N PHE A 50 -10.01 -7.16 2.73
CA PHE A 50 -11.26 -7.27 1.98
C PHE A 50 -12.44 -7.33 2.96
N HIS A 51 -13.33 -6.35 2.85
CA HIS A 51 -14.58 -6.29 3.59
C HIS A 51 -15.70 -6.86 2.71
N LEU A 52 -16.31 -7.97 3.14
CA LEU A 52 -17.42 -8.58 2.43
C LEU A 52 -18.65 -7.66 2.48
N LEU A 53 -19.29 -7.51 1.32
CA LEU A 53 -20.48 -6.71 1.12
C LEU A 53 -21.64 -7.60 0.67
N PRO A 54 -22.90 -7.13 0.80
CA PRO A 54 -24.06 -7.85 0.29
C PRO A 54 -23.96 -8.16 -1.21
N ARG A 55 -24.66 -9.21 -1.64
CA ARG A 55 -24.67 -9.69 -3.04
C ARG A 55 -23.31 -10.17 -3.56
N GLY A 56 -22.50 -10.76 -2.69
CA GLY A 56 -21.24 -11.41 -3.09
C GLY A 56 -20.13 -10.46 -3.52
N ARG A 57 -20.24 -9.17 -3.17
CA ARG A 57 -19.21 -8.17 -3.44
C ARG A 57 -18.26 -8.06 -2.27
N ALA A 58 -17.10 -7.46 -2.48
CA ALA A 58 -16.20 -7.05 -1.42
C ALA A 58 -15.51 -5.75 -1.76
N ARG A 59 -15.24 -4.93 -0.75
CA ARG A 59 -14.43 -3.71 -0.87
C ARG A 59 -13.05 -3.97 -0.31
N ALA A 60 -12.02 -3.66 -1.09
CA ALA A 60 -10.66 -3.68 -0.62
C ALA A 60 -10.32 -2.34 0.05
N ASP A 61 -9.68 -2.40 1.21
CA ASP A 61 -9.23 -1.27 2.02
C ASP A 61 -7.74 -1.42 2.33
N VAL A 62 -7.03 -0.30 2.46
CA VAL A 62 -5.58 -0.28 2.71
C VAL A 62 -5.32 0.42 4.03
N ASP A 63 -4.64 -0.28 4.95
CA ASP A 63 -4.11 0.34 6.16
C ASP A 63 -2.95 1.27 5.79
N THR A 64 -3.23 2.58 5.79
CA THR A 64 -2.28 3.62 5.38
C THR A 64 -1.20 3.89 6.41
N ASP A 65 -1.39 3.48 7.67
CA ASP A 65 -0.38 3.63 8.72
C ASP A 65 0.76 2.62 8.53
N ARG A 66 0.41 1.43 8.02
CA ARG A 66 1.35 0.33 7.79
C ARG A 66 1.81 0.20 6.33
N CYS A 67 1.16 0.89 5.40
CA CYS A 67 1.54 0.87 3.99
C CYS A 67 2.87 1.62 3.80
N ASN A 68 3.91 0.87 3.41
CA ASN A 68 5.24 1.42 3.15
C ASN A 68 5.46 1.85 1.68
N GLY A 69 4.49 1.62 0.80
CA GLY A 69 4.56 2.00 -0.60
C GLY A 69 5.41 1.10 -1.50
N CYS A 70 5.70 -0.14 -1.12
CA CYS A 70 6.55 -1.07 -1.88
C CYS A 70 6.10 -1.35 -3.32
N GLY A 71 4.80 -1.28 -3.59
CA GLY A 71 4.24 -1.50 -4.93
C GLY A 71 4.03 -2.97 -5.33
N ASP A 72 4.31 -3.95 -4.46
CA ASP A 72 4.11 -5.38 -4.75
C ASP A 72 2.68 -5.74 -5.18
N CYS A 73 1.70 -4.93 -4.76
CA CYS A 73 0.30 -5.10 -5.12
C CYS A 73 -0.03 -4.68 -6.57
N LEU A 74 0.84 -3.94 -7.25
CA LEU A 74 0.63 -3.45 -8.62
C LEU A 74 0.70 -4.56 -9.68
N PRO A 75 1.82 -5.30 -9.86
CA PRO A 75 1.94 -6.33 -10.91
C PRO A 75 0.87 -7.43 -10.89
N PRO A 76 0.43 -7.97 -9.73
CA PRO A 76 -0.57 -9.03 -9.71
C PRO A 76 -2.01 -8.55 -9.96
N CYS A 77 -2.26 -7.24 -10.10
CA CYS A 77 -3.61 -6.72 -10.28
C CYS A 77 -4.06 -6.87 -11.75
N PRO A 78 -4.97 -7.82 -12.08
CA PRO A 78 -5.30 -8.14 -13.47
C PRO A 78 -6.07 -7.01 -14.19
N VAL A 79 -6.67 -6.11 -13.43
CA VAL A 79 -7.48 -4.97 -13.92
C VAL A 79 -6.82 -3.63 -13.65
N ASN A 80 -5.55 -3.64 -13.20
CA ASN A 80 -4.76 -2.46 -12.88
C ASN A 80 -5.53 -1.43 -12.01
N ALA A 81 -6.29 -1.92 -11.02
CA ALA A 81 -7.15 -1.11 -10.17
C ALA A 81 -6.41 -0.40 -9.02
N ILE A 82 -5.09 -0.60 -8.91
CA ILE A 82 -4.25 -0.09 -7.82
C ILE A 82 -3.32 1.00 -8.36
N ARG A 83 -3.12 2.06 -7.57
CA ARG A 83 -2.20 3.17 -7.85
C ARG A 83 -1.42 3.55 -6.59
N LEU A 84 -0.25 4.15 -6.76
CA LEU A 84 0.53 4.72 -5.67
C LEU A 84 0.42 6.24 -5.68
N SER A 85 0.15 6.86 -4.53
CA SER A 85 -0.08 8.31 -4.43
C SER A 85 1.14 9.19 -4.76
N GLY A 86 2.33 8.61 -4.97
CA GLY A 86 3.58 9.32 -5.23
C GLY A 86 4.29 8.95 -6.53
N THR A 87 3.75 8.04 -7.34
CA THR A 87 4.37 7.69 -8.63
C THR A 87 3.93 8.66 -9.73
N MET A 88 4.78 9.64 -10.05
CA MET A 88 4.88 10.13 -11.43
C MET A 88 5.83 9.19 -12.16
N GLU A 89 5.26 8.33 -13.00
CA GLU A 89 5.87 7.57 -14.10
C GLU A 89 7.39 7.27 -14.03
N GLU A 90 7.73 6.03 -13.66
CA GLU A 90 9.00 5.42 -14.07
C GLU A 90 8.68 4.11 -14.80
N THR A 91 8.77 4.22 -16.13
CA THR A 91 8.71 3.18 -17.14
C THR A 91 9.39 1.90 -16.71
N HIS A 92 8.62 0.81 -16.71
CA HIS A 92 9.10 -0.56 -16.74
C HIS A 92 9.88 -0.78 -18.06
N GLY A 93 11.15 -0.43 -18.06
CA GLY A 93 12.10 -0.83 -19.08
C GLY A 93 12.59 -2.22 -18.78
N GLN A 94 12.23 -3.17 -19.65
CA GLN A 94 13.02 -4.36 -20.03
C GLN A 94 12.36 -5.06 -21.22
#